data_AF-A0A924I099-F1
#
_entry.id   AF-A0A924I099-F1
#
_cell.length_a   1.000
_cell.length_b   1.000
_cell.length_c   1.000
_cell.angle_alpha   90.00
_cell.angle_beta   90.00
_cell.angle_gamma   90.00
#
_symmetry.space_group_name_H-M   'P 1'
#
loop_
_entity.id
_entity.type
_entity.pdbx_description
1 polymer ?
#
loop_
_entity_poly.entity_id
_entity_poly.type
_entity_poly.pdbx_seq_one_letter_code
_entity_poly.pdbx_strand_id
1 'polypeptide(L)'
;LTVRPPERLYKALRMGNIETVLASSIAAVFFAAFIVAGTMWYGNATSPIELFGPTRYQWDSGFFKQEIQRRVQTTLAAGGSIEEAYKAIPEKLAFYDYVGNSPAKGGLFRTGQMNKGDGIAQGWLGHPVFKDNEGRELFVRRLPNFFENFPTVLLDAQGIIRADIPFRKAESKLSFEQTGVTATFYGGQLDGQSFTDPAKVKQYARSSQLGEPFVFDRETLSSDGTFRTSPRGWFTFGHAVFALLFFFGHIWHGSRTIFRDVFAGIDPELSEEQIEWGFYQKLGDKSTPSERAEGRA
;
A
#
# COMPACT_ATOMS: atom_id res chain seq x y z
N LEU A 1 20.35 -23.96 29.69
CA LEU A 1 19.74 -24.82 30.73
C LEU A 1 20.58 -24.88 32.01
N THR A 2 21.91 -24.77 31.93
CA THR A 2 22.84 -25.00 33.05
C THR A 2 23.20 -23.76 33.89
N VAL A 3 22.87 -22.55 33.42
CA VAL A 3 23.24 -21.29 34.08
C VAL A 3 22.01 -20.64 34.72
N ARG A 4 22.11 -20.30 36.00
CA ARG A 4 21.06 -19.57 36.74
C ARG A 4 21.14 -18.06 36.42
N PRO A 5 20.00 -17.34 36.43
CA PRO A 5 20.02 -15.90 36.22
C PRO A 5 20.84 -15.17 37.31
N PRO A 6 21.63 -14.14 36.95
CA PRO A 6 22.26 -13.25 37.92
C PRO A 6 21.24 -12.58 38.84
N GLU A 7 21.56 -12.44 40.12
CA GLU A 7 20.63 -11.92 41.14
C GLU A 7 20.06 -10.54 40.78
N ARG A 8 20.92 -9.64 40.28
CA ARG A 8 20.51 -8.29 39.85
C ARG A 8 19.43 -8.34 38.77
N LEU A 9 19.59 -9.21 37.77
CA LEU A 9 18.61 -9.37 36.69
C LEU A 9 17.33 -10.06 37.19
N TYR A 10 17.47 -11.07 38.05
CA TYR A 10 16.33 -11.77 38.63
C TYR A 10 15.40 -10.81 39.38
N LYS A 11 15.99 -9.91 40.19
CA LYS A 11 15.24 -8.87 40.93
C LYS A 11 14.68 -7.80 40.02
N ALA A 12 15.50 -7.23 39.12
CA ALA A 12 15.10 -6.12 38.26
C ALA A 12 13.96 -6.50 37.30
N LEU A 13 14.03 -7.69 36.71
CA LEU A 13 13.01 -8.20 35.78
C LEU A 13 11.92 -9.00 36.46
N ARG A 14 11.85 -9.00 37.80
CA ARG A 14 10.83 -9.73 38.57
C ARG A 14 10.66 -11.19 38.10
N MET A 15 11.75 -11.92 37.86
CA MET A 15 11.74 -13.23 37.17
C MET A 15 10.94 -14.34 37.90
N GLY A 16 10.54 -14.12 39.16
CA GLY A 16 9.61 -14.99 39.87
C GLY A 16 8.13 -14.77 39.51
N ASN A 17 7.80 -13.75 38.72
CA ASN A 17 6.45 -13.44 38.25
C ASN A 17 6.29 -13.82 36.77
N ILE A 18 5.37 -14.73 36.46
CA ILE A 18 5.12 -15.16 35.07
C ILE A 18 4.65 -14.01 34.16
N GLU A 19 4.01 -12.98 34.71
CA GLU A 19 3.56 -11.81 33.93
C GLU A 19 4.74 -11.06 33.29
N THR A 20 5.96 -11.17 33.83
CA THR A 20 7.15 -10.60 33.16
C THR A 20 7.45 -11.28 31.83
N VAL A 21 7.24 -12.60 31.76
CA VAL A 21 7.46 -13.38 30.54
C VAL A 21 6.36 -13.05 29.53
N LEU A 22 5.11 -12.87 30.00
CA LEU A 22 4.01 -12.41 29.15
C LEU A 22 4.34 -11.04 28.54
N ALA A 23 4.74 -10.06 29.36
CA ALA A 23 5.09 -8.72 28.90
C ALA A 23 6.22 -8.75 27.86
N SER A 24 7.33 -9.44 28.14
CA SER A 24 8.46 -9.50 27.21
C SER A 24 8.14 -10.29 25.93
N SER A 25 7.30 -11.33 26.03
CA SER A 25 6.88 -12.13 24.87
C SER A 25 5.95 -11.34 23.96
N ILE A 26 5.00 -10.58 24.51
CA ILE A 26 4.16 -9.67 23.73
C ILE A 26 5.02 -8.64 22.98
N ALA A 27 6.08 -8.13 23.63
CA ALA A 27 7.04 -7.25 22.96
C ALA A 27 7.70 -7.89 21.73
N ALA A 28 8.20 -9.11 21.87
CA ALA A 28 8.77 -9.84 20.74
C ALA A 28 7.75 -10.12 19.63
N VAL A 29 6.49 -10.42 19.99
CA VAL A 29 5.42 -10.70 19.04
C VAL A 29 5.04 -9.46 18.24
N PHE A 30 4.81 -8.30 18.87
CA PHE A 30 4.46 -7.09 18.10
C PHE A 30 5.61 -6.62 17.22
N PHE A 31 6.86 -6.80 17.67
CA PHE A 31 8.04 -6.53 16.86
C PHE A 31 8.03 -7.38 15.59
N ALA A 32 7.85 -8.69 15.72
CA ALA A 32 7.74 -9.59 14.58
C ALA A 32 6.56 -9.23 13.66
N ALA A 33 5.41 -8.85 14.24
CA ALA A 33 4.23 -8.44 13.49
C ALA A 33 4.47 -7.17 12.64
N PHE A 34 5.19 -6.17 13.17
CA PHE A 34 5.58 -4.99 12.38
C PHE A 34 6.55 -5.35 11.25
N ILE A 35 7.51 -6.24 11.49
CA ILE A 35 8.45 -6.70 10.46
C ILE A 35 7.68 -7.35 9.31
N VAL A 36 6.79 -8.30 9.58
CA VAL A 36 6.06 -9.00 8.51
C VAL A 36 5.07 -8.08 7.79
N ALA A 37 4.45 -7.13 8.48
CA ALA A 37 3.61 -6.10 7.85
C ALA A 37 4.43 -5.23 6.88
N GLY A 38 5.60 -4.75 7.32
CA GLY A 38 6.50 -3.96 6.49
C GLY A 38 6.98 -4.74 5.26
N THR A 39 7.52 -5.94 5.46
CA THR A 39 8.03 -6.76 4.34
C THR A 39 6.94 -7.16 3.36
N MET A 40 5.71 -7.41 3.83
CA MET A 40 4.57 -7.67 2.95
C MET A 40 4.20 -6.42 2.15
N TRP A 41 4.26 -5.23 2.71
CA TRP A 41 3.86 -4.02 1.98
C TRP A 41 4.91 -3.56 0.95
N TYR A 42 6.19 -3.54 1.34
CA TYR A 42 7.29 -3.13 0.47
C TYR A 42 7.69 -4.20 -0.54
N GLY A 43 7.45 -5.47 -0.20
CA GLY A 43 7.88 -6.61 -0.99
C GLY A 43 9.30 -7.06 -0.63
N ASN A 44 9.47 -8.38 -0.47
CA ASN A 44 10.76 -9.04 -0.35
C ASN A 44 10.71 -10.43 -1.02
N ALA A 45 11.80 -11.19 -0.92
CA ALA A 45 11.90 -12.55 -1.47
C ALA A 45 10.86 -13.53 -0.90
N THR A 46 10.37 -13.30 0.34
CA THR A 46 9.36 -14.16 0.99
C THR A 46 7.92 -13.75 0.69
N SER A 47 7.70 -12.61 0.01
CA SER A 47 6.37 -12.12 -0.39
C SER A 47 6.28 -11.91 -1.91
N PRO A 48 6.50 -12.96 -2.73
CA PRO A 48 6.54 -12.83 -4.18
C PRO A 48 5.21 -12.34 -4.75
N ILE A 49 5.27 -11.54 -5.81
CA ILE A 49 4.09 -10.92 -6.42
C ILE A 49 3.14 -11.92 -7.08
N GLU A 50 3.63 -13.11 -7.44
CA GLU A 50 2.80 -14.16 -8.04
C GLU A 50 1.88 -14.83 -7.01
N LEU A 51 2.22 -14.75 -5.72
CA LEU A 51 1.41 -15.30 -4.63
C LEU A 51 0.54 -14.25 -3.95
N PHE A 52 1.06 -13.03 -3.79
CA PHE A 52 0.40 -11.97 -3.01
C PHE A 52 -0.11 -10.78 -3.85
N GLY A 53 0.17 -10.77 -5.15
CA GLY A 53 -0.05 -9.62 -6.03
C GLY A 53 1.09 -8.61 -5.99
N PRO A 54 1.10 -7.64 -6.92
CA PRO A 54 2.12 -6.60 -6.99
C PRO A 54 2.07 -5.66 -5.77
N THR A 55 3.08 -4.81 -5.62
CA THR A 55 3.10 -3.75 -4.60
C THR A 55 2.60 -2.44 -5.21
N ARG A 56 2.10 -1.53 -4.36
CA ARG A 56 1.70 -0.19 -4.83
C ARG A 56 2.87 0.59 -5.46
N TYR A 57 4.09 0.33 -4.99
CA TYR A 57 5.29 1.04 -5.43
C TYR A 57 5.64 0.71 -6.88
N GLN A 58 5.32 -0.50 -7.35
CA GLN A 58 5.48 -0.89 -8.75
C GLN A 58 4.56 -0.09 -9.67
N TRP A 59 3.35 0.25 -9.23
CA TRP A 59 2.47 1.17 -9.95
C TRP A 59 2.99 2.61 -9.88
N ASP A 60 3.33 3.09 -8.67
CA ASP A 60 3.76 4.47 -8.43
C ASP A 60 5.01 4.83 -9.24
N SER A 61 5.95 3.89 -9.42
CA SER A 61 7.16 4.08 -10.22
C SER A 61 7.01 3.72 -11.70
N GLY A 62 5.85 3.18 -12.12
CA GLY A 62 5.65 2.64 -13.47
C GLY A 62 6.59 1.48 -13.82
N PHE A 63 6.88 0.60 -12.85
CA PHE A 63 7.86 -0.49 -12.98
C PHE A 63 7.56 -1.42 -14.16
N PHE A 64 6.32 -1.93 -14.27
CA PHE A 64 5.94 -2.83 -15.34
C PHE A 64 5.80 -2.11 -16.68
N LYS A 65 5.27 -0.88 -16.69
CA LYS A 65 5.25 -0.01 -17.86
C LYS A 65 6.64 0.15 -18.48
N GLN A 66 7.65 0.43 -17.66
CA GLN A 66 9.03 0.60 -18.14
C GLN A 66 9.58 -0.70 -18.75
N GLU A 67 9.30 -1.85 -18.15
CA GLU A 67 9.73 -3.15 -18.71
C GLU A 67 9.01 -3.49 -20.03
N ILE A 68 7.70 -3.21 -20.13
CA ILE A 68 6.95 -3.34 -21.39
C ILE A 68 7.58 -2.46 -22.47
N GLN A 69 7.79 -1.17 -22.17
CA GLN A 69 8.42 -0.24 -23.10
C GLN A 69 9.82 -0.70 -23.50
N ARG A 70 10.64 -1.18 -22.57
CA ARG A 70 11.99 -1.69 -22.87
C ARG A 70 11.94 -2.87 -23.85
N ARG A 71 11.03 -3.82 -23.65
CA ARG A 71 10.85 -4.97 -24.56
C ARG A 71 10.40 -4.53 -25.94
N VAL A 72 9.38 -3.66 -26.01
CA VAL A 72 8.88 -3.11 -27.27
C VAL A 72 10.00 -2.42 -28.04
N GLN A 73 10.75 -1.53 -27.37
CA GLN A 73 11.87 -0.81 -28.00
C GLN A 73 12.99 -1.75 -28.46
N THR A 74 13.24 -2.85 -27.75
CA THR A 74 14.22 -3.86 -28.16
C THR A 74 13.81 -4.52 -29.47
N THR A 75 12.53 -4.89 -29.63
CA THR A 75 12.01 -5.47 -30.87
C THR A 75 12.05 -4.48 -32.03
N LEU A 76 11.64 -3.22 -31.78
CA LEU A 76 11.71 -2.16 -32.79
C LEU A 76 13.15 -1.89 -33.25
N ALA A 77 14.11 -1.85 -32.33
CA ALA A 77 15.53 -1.68 -32.64
C ALA A 77 16.11 -2.85 -33.45
N ALA A 78 15.55 -4.05 -33.31
CA ALA A 78 15.90 -5.21 -34.12
C ALA A 78 15.23 -5.21 -35.51
N GLY A 79 14.46 -4.17 -35.86
CA GLY A 79 13.78 -4.02 -37.14
C GLY A 79 12.38 -4.63 -37.21
N GLY A 80 11.84 -5.11 -36.08
CA GLY A 80 10.47 -5.62 -36.02
C GLY A 80 9.43 -4.49 -36.10
N SER A 81 8.19 -4.85 -36.47
CA SER A 81 7.08 -3.90 -36.50
C SER A 81 6.52 -3.60 -35.10
N ILE A 82 5.71 -2.54 -34.97
CA ILE A 82 5.04 -2.22 -33.70
C ILE A 82 4.00 -3.28 -33.33
N GLU A 83 3.31 -3.85 -34.31
CA GLU A 83 2.39 -4.98 -34.13
C GLU A 83 3.15 -6.19 -33.56
N GLU A 84 4.28 -6.56 -34.16
CA GLU A 84 5.12 -7.67 -33.70
C GLU A 84 5.65 -7.43 -32.28
N ALA A 85 6.07 -6.19 -31.99
CA ALA A 85 6.61 -5.80 -30.70
C ALA A 85 5.59 -5.96 -29.57
N TYR A 86 4.36 -5.46 -29.74
CA TYR A 86 3.31 -5.59 -28.72
C TYR A 86 2.70 -6.99 -28.66
N LYS A 87 2.63 -7.71 -29.79
CA LYS A 87 2.19 -9.11 -29.83
C LYS A 87 3.11 -10.04 -29.04
N ALA A 88 4.40 -9.70 -28.94
CA ALA A 88 5.38 -10.45 -28.14
C ALA A 88 5.28 -10.18 -26.62
N ILE A 89 4.50 -9.19 -26.18
CA ILE A 89 4.34 -8.89 -24.75
C ILE A 89 3.44 -9.94 -24.08
N PRO A 90 3.91 -10.62 -23.03
CA PRO A 90 3.07 -11.57 -22.30
C PRO A 90 1.89 -10.87 -21.62
N GLU A 91 0.68 -11.44 -21.76
CA GLU A 91 -0.51 -10.89 -21.09
C GLU A 91 -0.34 -10.77 -19.58
N LYS A 92 0.39 -11.72 -18.95
CA LYS A 92 0.70 -11.65 -17.51
C LYS A 92 1.49 -10.38 -17.14
N LEU A 93 2.43 -9.95 -17.99
CA LEU A 93 3.20 -8.73 -17.77
C LEU A 93 2.32 -7.49 -17.95
N ALA A 94 1.50 -7.46 -19.01
CA ALA A 94 0.53 -6.38 -19.22
C ALA A 94 -0.47 -6.29 -18.05
N PHE A 95 -0.91 -7.43 -17.51
CA PHE A 95 -1.86 -7.46 -16.40
C PHE A 95 -1.26 -6.92 -15.10
N TYR A 96 0.05 -7.07 -14.87
CA TYR A 96 0.71 -6.39 -13.75
C TYR A 96 0.72 -4.86 -13.90
N ASP A 97 0.66 -4.34 -15.13
CA ASP A 97 0.62 -2.91 -15.43
C ASP A 97 -0.82 -2.33 -15.47
N TYR A 98 -1.67 -2.83 -14.58
CA TYR A 98 -3.06 -2.40 -14.39
C TYR A 98 -3.34 -2.05 -12.92
N VAL A 99 -3.91 -0.87 -12.68
CA VAL A 99 -4.08 -0.29 -11.33
C VAL A 99 -5.05 -1.08 -10.46
N GLY A 100 -5.99 -1.83 -11.05
CA GLY A 100 -6.89 -2.71 -10.28
C GLY A 100 -6.12 -3.81 -9.54
N ASN A 101 -4.89 -4.12 -9.95
CA ASN A 101 -4.00 -5.03 -9.24
C ASN A 101 -3.18 -4.36 -8.12
N SER A 102 -3.23 -3.03 -8.00
CA SER A 102 -2.56 -2.30 -6.92
C SER A 102 -3.26 -2.57 -5.58
N PRO A 103 -2.54 -3.01 -4.53
CA PRO A 103 -3.13 -3.24 -3.22
C PRO A 103 -3.57 -1.94 -2.52
N ALA A 104 -3.27 -0.77 -3.09
CA ALA A 104 -3.64 0.54 -2.57
C ALA A 104 -4.94 1.12 -3.16
N LYS A 105 -5.75 0.30 -3.85
CA LYS A 105 -7.05 0.69 -4.43
C LYS A 105 -8.28 0.04 -3.78
N GLY A 106 -8.10 -0.62 -2.63
CA GLY A 106 -9.19 -1.27 -1.90
C GLY A 106 -10.08 -0.32 -1.08
N GLY A 107 -10.93 -0.90 -0.25
CA GLY A 107 -11.69 -0.19 0.78
C GLY A 107 -12.01 -1.14 1.94
N LEU A 108 -12.05 -0.62 3.17
CA LEU A 108 -12.18 -1.43 4.39
C LEU A 108 -13.43 -2.33 4.39
N PHE A 109 -14.55 -1.83 3.86
CA PHE A 109 -15.82 -2.56 3.79
C PHE A 109 -16.11 -3.15 2.41
N ARG A 110 -15.17 -3.06 1.46
CA ARG A 110 -15.26 -3.74 0.16
C ARG A 110 -14.70 -5.15 0.33
N THR A 111 -15.52 -6.03 0.87
CA THR A 111 -15.12 -7.40 1.25
C THR A 111 -15.04 -8.34 0.05
N GLY A 112 -14.29 -9.43 0.21
CA GLY A 112 -14.17 -10.50 -0.77
C GLY A 112 -12.99 -10.32 -1.74
N GLN A 113 -13.00 -11.15 -2.78
CA GLN A 113 -11.93 -11.24 -3.78
C GLN A 113 -11.88 -10.05 -4.73
N MET A 114 -10.70 -9.75 -5.28
CA MET A 114 -10.51 -8.70 -6.29
C MET A 114 -11.48 -8.85 -7.47
N ASN A 115 -11.70 -10.09 -7.94
CA ASN A 115 -12.62 -10.39 -9.03
C ASN A 115 -14.08 -9.96 -8.78
N LYS A 116 -14.50 -9.74 -7.53
CA LYS A 116 -15.84 -9.21 -7.20
C LYS A 116 -15.97 -7.70 -7.49
N GLY A 117 -14.83 -7.02 -7.65
CA GLY A 117 -14.75 -5.63 -8.04
C GLY A 117 -14.88 -5.47 -9.55
N ASP A 118 -13.75 -5.46 -10.24
CA ASP A 118 -13.67 -5.22 -11.68
C ASP A 118 -14.11 -6.43 -12.53
N GLY A 119 -14.00 -7.65 -12.02
CA GLY A 119 -14.47 -8.88 -12.67
C GLY A 119 -13.37 -9.92 -12.81
N ILE A 120 -13.69 -11.05 -13.44
CA ILE A 120 -12.69 -12.06 -13.81
C ILE A 120 -12.04 -11.62 -15.12
N ALA A 121 -10.74 -11.30 -15.09
CA ALA A 121 -9.99 -10.94 -16.30
C ALA A 121 -10.03 -12.08 -17.32
N GLN A 122 -10.44 -11.79 -18.56
CA GLN A 122 -10.61 -12.75 -19.64
C GLN A 122 -9.49 -12.69 -20.68
N GLY A 123 -8.98 -11.49 -20.96
CA GLY A 123 -7.92 -11.30 -21.94
C GLY A 123 -7.52 -9.84 -22.10
N TRP A 124 -6.31 -9.63 -22.61
CA TRP A 124 -5.77 -8.30 -22.87
C TRP A 124 -6.36 -7.73 -24.16
N LEU A 125 -6.83 -6.48 -24.12
CA LEU A 125 -7.38 -5.83 -25.32
C LEU A 125 -6.28 -5.43 -26.32
N GLY A 126 -5.03 -5.36 -25.87
CA GLY A 126 -3.90 -4.80 -26.64
C GLY A 126 -3.51 -3.43 -26.12
N HIS A 127 -2.32 -2.97 -26.52
CA HIS A 127 -1.82 -1.65 -26.16
C HIS A 127 -2.45 -0.58 -27.05
N PRO A 128 -3.19 0.39 -26.49
CA PRO A 128 -3.78 1.47 -27.26
C PRO A 128 -2.78 2.61 -27.46
N VAL A 129 -2.55 2.98 -28.72
CA VAL A 129 -1.82 4.17 -29.13
C VAL A 129 -2.82 5.22 -29.58
N PHE A 130 -2.82 6.36 -28.90
CA PHE A 130 -3.69 7.48 -29.24
C PHE A 130 -2.96 8.47 -30.15
N LYS A 131 -3.64 9.00 -31.16
CA LYS A 131 -3.10 10.05 -32.03
C LYS A 131 -4.11 11.16 -32.24
N ASP A 132 -3.65 12.41 -32.30
CA ASP A 132 -4.49 13.53 -32.74
C ASP A 132 -4.57 13.62 -34.28
N ASN A 133 -5.31 14.61 -34.77
CA ASN A 133 -5.43 14.92 -36.20
C ASN A 133 -4.10 15.31 -36.89
N GLU A 134 -3.09 15.75 -36.14
CA GLU A 134 -1.74 16.04 -36.62
C GLU A 134 -0.86 14.78 -36.66
N GLY A 135 -1.39 13.63 -36.20
CA GLY A 135 -0.69 12.35 -36.17
C GLY A 135 0.28 12.20 -34.99
N ARG A 136 0.27 13.13 -34.03
CA ARG A 136 1.14 13.07 -32.84
C ARG A 136 0.63 12.02 -31.87
N GLU A 137 1.54 11.20 -31.35
CA GLU A 137 1.21 10.25 -30.30
C GLU A 137 0.87 10.96 -28.98
N LEU A 138 -0.23 10.52 -28.36
CA LEU A 138 -0.74 11.05 -27.11
C LEU A 138 -0.75 9.98 -26.02
N PHE A 139 -0.46 10.40 -24.79
CA PHE A 139 -0.36 9.55 -23.62
C PHE A 139 -1.43 9.92 -22.61
N VAL A 140 -2.25 8.95 -22.22
CA VAL A 140 -3.23 9.14 -21.15
C VAL A 140 -2.53 9.27 -19.80
N ARG A 141 -2.86 10.33 -19.05
CA ARG A 141 -2.38 10.48 -17.67
C ARG A 141 -3.01 9.41 -16.78
N ARG A 142 -2.18 8.50 -16.27
CA ARG A 142 -2.62 7.40 -15.38
C ARG A 142 -3.17 7.87 -14.05
N LEU A 143 -4.10 7.09 -13.48
CA LEU A 143 -4.68 7.26 -12.15
C LEU A 143 -3.62 7.03 -11.05
N PRO A 144 -3.26 8.03 -10.23
CA PRO A 144 -2.45 7.79 -9.04
C PRO A 144 -3.25 7.04 -7.97
N ASN A 145 -2.58 6.22 -7.14
CA ASN A 145 -3.23 5.39 -6.12
C ASN A 145 -4.16 6.18 -5.17
N PHE A 146 -3.83 7.46 -4.88
CA PHE A 146 -4.58 8.30 -3.95
C PHE A 146 -6.00 8.65 -4.43
N PHE A 147 -6.23 8.70 -5.74
CA PHE A 147 -7.48 9.19 -6.30
C PHE A 147 -8.48 8.04 -6.50
N GLU A 148 -9.73 8.22 -6.07
CA GLU A 148 -10.82 7.31 -6.43
C GLU A 148 -11.30 7.54 -7.87
N ASN A 149 -11.51 8.80 -8.24
CA ASN A 149 -11.83 9.24 -9.59
C ASN A 149 -10.77 10.22 -10.07
N PHE A 150 -10.49 10.23 -11.36
CA PHE A 150 -9.48 11.11 -11.94
C PHE A 150 -9.88 11.50 -13.37
N PRO A 151 -9.60 12.74 -13.82
CA PRO A 151 -9.98 13.19 -15.15
C PRO A 151 -9.18 12.48 -16.24
N THR A 152 -9.81 12.29 -17.40
CA THR A 152 -9.13 11.77 -18.59
C THR A 152 -8.47 12.91 -19.35
N VAL A 153 -7.15 12.96 -19.29
CA VAL A 153 -6.31 13.97 -19.95
C VAL A 153 -5.21 13.26 -20.74
N LEU A 154 -4.99 13.71 -21.98
CA LEU A 154 -4.01 13.19 -22.90
C LEU A 154 -2.91 14.25 -23.12
N LEU A 155 -1.67 13.80 -22.98
CA LEU A 155 -0.46 14.62 -23.07
C LEU A 155 0.35 14.20 -24.30
N ASP A 156 1.05 15.12 -24.95
CA ASP A 156 2.12 14.74 -25.89
C ASP A 156 3.39 14.27 -25.16
N ALA A 157 4.42 13.91 -25.94
CA ALA A 157 5.71 13.46 -25.40
C ALA A 157 6.43 14.53 -24.54
N GLN A 158 6.08 15.81 -24.68
CA GLN A 158 6.63 16.93 -23.92
C GLN A 158 5.80 17.25 -22.66
N GLY A 159 4.70 16.52 -22.43
CA GLY A 159 3.81 16.74 -21.29
C GLY A 159 2.81 17.89 -21.48
N ILE A 160 2.61 18.36 -22.71
CA ILE A 160 1.62 19.40 -23.03
C ILE A 160 0.26 18.73 -23.23
N ILE A 161 -0.79 19.30 -22.66
CA ILE A 161 -2.16 18.79 -22.81
C ILE A 161 -2.64 19.02 -24.24
N ARG A 162 -3.04 17.93 -24.91
CA ARG A 162 -3.54 17.96 -26.29
C ARG A 162 -4.99 17.53 -26.43
N ALA A 163 -5.51 16.69 -25.53
CA ALA A 163 -6.91 16.33 -25.52
C ALA A 163 -7.42 16.03 -24.11
N ASP A 164 -8.71 16.25 -23.86
CA ASP A 164 -9.38 15.91 -22.61
C ASP A 164 -10.83 15.46 -22.82
N ILE A 165 -11.41 14.90 -21.76
CA ILE A 165 -12.87 14.73 -21.65
C ILE A 165 -13.38 15.87 -20.77
N PRO A 166 -13.96 16.94 -21.36
CA PRO A 166 -14.34 18.13 -20.62
C PRO A 166 -15.54 17.85 -19.71
N PHE A 167 -15.51 18.42 -18.50
CA PHE A 167 -16.68 18.39 -17.61
C PHE A 167 -17.79 19.31 -18.11
N ARG A 168 -17.48 20.59 -18.37
CA ARG A 168 -18.39 21.54 -19.03
C ARG A 168 -18.05 21.65 -20.51
N LYS A 169 -19.06 21.47 -21.37
CA LYS A 169 -18.87 21.49 -22.83
C LYS A 169 -18.88 22.89 -23.45
N ALA A 170 -19.42 23.89 -22.75
CA ALA A 170 -19.69 25.23 -23.32
C ALA A 170 -18.43 25.95 -23.87
N GLU A 171 -17.27 25.75 -23.24
CA GLU A 171 -16.01 26.38 -23.63
C GLU A 171 -14.91 25.33 -23.85
N SER A 172 -15.29 24.09 -24.20
CA SER A 172 -14.30 23.04 -24.48
C SER A 172 -13.52 23.38 -25.75
N LYS A 173 -12.20 23.23 -25.68
CA LYS A 173 -11.26 23.47 -26.78
C LYS A 173 -10.44 22.24 -27.17
N LEU A 174 -10.36 21.26 -26.26
CA LEU A 174 -9.51 20.09 -26.37
C LEU A 174 -10.33 18.79 -26.33
N SER A 175 -11.63 18.86 -26.64
CA SER A 175 -12.44 17.66 -26.72
C SER A 175 -11.96 16.74 -27.84
N PHE A 176 -12.15 15.42 -27.67
CA PHE A 176 -11.70 14.43 -28.65
C PHE A 176 -12.33 14.65 -30.04
N GLU A 177 -13.56 15.19 -30.08
CA GLU A 177 -14.24 15.57 -31.32
C GLU A 177 -13.54 16.72 -32.04
N GLN A 178 -13.03 17.72 -31.30
CA GLN A 178 -12.35 18.88 -31.86
C GLN A 178 -10.91 18.55 -32.30
N THR A 179 -10.23 17.71 -31.53
CA THR A 179 -8.81 17.36 -31.76
C THR A 179 -8.63 16.13 -32.64
N GLY A 180 -9.74 15.45 -32.99
CA GLY A 180 -9.75 14.29 -33.88
C GLY A 180 -8.97 13.10 -33.33
N VAL A 181 -9.07 12.83 -32.03
CA VAL A 181 -8.31 11.73 -31.40
C VAL A 181 -8.77 10.39 -31.95
N THR A 182 -7.80 9.58 -32.38
CA THR A 182 -7.98 8.19 -32.80
C THR A 182 -7.26 7.25 -31.83
N ALA A 183 -7.68 5.99 -31.78
CA ALA A 183 -7.02 4.95 -31.00
C ALA A 183 -6.74 3.73 -31.88
N THR A 184 -5.49 3.32 -31.97
CA THR A 184 -5.06 2.10 -32.67
C THR A 184 -4.50 1.12 -31.66
N PHE A 185 -4.95 -0.14 -31.72
CA PHE A 185 -4.53 -1.19 -30.80
C PHE A 185 -3.46 -2.09 -31.42
N TYR A 186 -2.48 -2.47 -30.61
CA TYR A 186 -1.39 -3.38 -30.99
C TYR A 186 -1.29 -4.53 -29.98
N GLY A 187 -1.23 -5.76 -30.48
CA GLY A 187 -1.33 -6.97 -29.66
C GLY A 187 -2.73 -7.20 -29.07
N GLY A 188 -2.88 -8.27 -28.30
CA GLY A 188 -4.14 -8.63 -27.65
C GLY A 188 -5.30 -8.88 -28.63
N GLN A 189 -6.52 -8.71 -28.14
CA GLN A 189 -7.74 -9.04 -28.90
C GLN A 189 -8.09 -8.03 -30.00
N LEU A 190 -7.67 -6.77 -29.85
CA LEU A 190 -7.98 -5.69 -30.82
C LEU A 190 -6.81 -5.38 -31.75
N ASP A 191 -5.84 -6.30 -31.90
CA ASP A 191 -4.64 -6.10 -32.71
C ASP A 191 -4.95 -5.57 -34.12
N GLY A 192 -4.29 -4.50 -34.51
CA GLY A 192 -4.44 -3.83 -35.81
C GLY A 192 -5.73 -3.01 -35.98
N GLN A 193 -6.65 -3.02 -35.02
CA GLN A 193 -7.90 -2.27 -35.12
C GLN A 193 -7.67 -0.80 -34.78
N SER A 194 -8.26 0.08 -35.61
CA SER A 194 -8.24 1.53 -35.40
C SER A 194 -9.65 2.06 -35.22
N PHE A 195 -9.83 2.91 -34.21
CA PHE A 195 -11.11 3.50 -33.84
C PHE A 195 -11.05 5.03 -33.98
N THR A 196 -12.04 5.58 -34.68
CA THR A 196 -12.21 7.03 -34.90
C THR A 196 -13.49 7.57 -34.27
N ASP A 197 -14.43 6.68 -33.90
CA ASP A 197 -15.67 7.06 -33.20
C ASP A 197 -15.33 7.65 -31.82
N PRO A 198 -15.62 8.94 -31.57
CA PRO A 198 -15.25 9.62 -30.32
C PRO A 198 -15.81 8.91 -29.08
N ALA A 199 -16.98 8.26 -29.17
CA ALA A 199 -17.57 7.55 -28.03
C ALA A 199 -16.69 6.37 -27.59
N LYS A 200 -16.23 5.55 -28.55
CA LYS A 200 -15.33 4.41 -28.30
C LYS A 200 -13.93 4.88 -27.89
N VAL A 201 -13.37 5.89 -28.57
CA VAL A 201 -12.03 6.41 -28.23
C VAL A 201 -12.01 6.95 -26.79
N LYS A 202 -13.06 7.65 -26.35
CA LYS A 202 -13.21 8.09 -24.95
C LYS A 202 -13.33 6.93 -23.97
N GLN A 203 -14.00 5.84 -24.35
CA GLN A 203 -14.09 4.64 -23.53
C GLN A 203 -12.71 4.01 -23.34
N TYR A 204 -11.95 3.83 -24.41
CA TYR A 204 -10.60 3.28 -24.33
C TYR A 204 -9.64 4.19 -23.56
N ALA A 205 -9.73 5.52 -23.74
CA ALA A 205 -8.93 6.46 -22.97
C ALA A 205 -9.21 6.37 -21.45
N ARG A 206 -10.48 6.20 -21.05
CA ARG A 206 -10.84 5.94 -19.64
C ARG A 206 -10.27 4.62 -19.14
N SER A 207 -10.25 3.57 -19.97
CA SER A 207 -9.61 2.30 -19.60
C SER A 207 -8.08 2.44 -19.48
N SER A 208 -7.43 3.14 -20.41
CA SER A 208 -5.97 3.37 -20.40
C SER A 208 -5.49 4.21 -19.22
N GLN A 209 -6.38 5.01 -18.64
CA GLN A 209 -6.12 5.72 -17.40
C GLN A 209 -5.82 4.76 -16.24
N LEU A 210 -6.37 3.55 -16.30
CA LEU A 210 -6.16 2.47 -15.33
C LEU A 210 -4.91 1.62 -15.64
N GLY A 211 -4.20 1.87 -16.75
CA GLY A 211 -3.06 1.07 -17.19
C GLY A 211 -3.36 0.30 -18.47
N GLU A 212 -2.84 -0.91 -18.59
CA GLU A 212 -3.16 -1.78 -19.73
C GLU A 212 -4.64 -2.23 -19.67
N PRO A 213 -5.38 -2.13 -20.79
CA PRO A 213 -6.81 -2.42 -20.80
C PRO A 213 -7.11 -3.92 -20.97
N PHE A 214 -8.01 -4.45 -20.15
CA PHE A 214 -8.44 -5.86 -20.16
C PHE A 214 -9.97 -5.97 -20.31
N VAL A 215 -10.42 -7.11 -20.84
CA VAL A 215 -11.82 -7.54 -20.78
C VAL A 215 -12.05 -8.29 -19.49
N PHE A 216 -13.17 -8.00 -18.82
CA PHE A 216 -13.56 -8.65 -17.57
C PHE A 216 -14.95 -9.24 -17.68
N ASP A 217 -15.12 -10.47 -17.19
CA ASP A 217 -16.42 -11.06 -16.93
C ASP A 217 -16.91 -10.60 -15.55
N ARG A 218 -17.99 -9.81 -15.56
CA ARG A 218 -18.64 -9.29 -14.36
C ARG A 218 -19.90 -10.06 -13.99
N GLU A 219 -20.41 -10.91 -14.87
CA GLU A 219 -21.69 -11.60 -14.66
C GLU A 219 -21.52 -12.78 -13.72
N THR A 220 -20.47 -13.59 -13.92
CA THR A 220 -20.22 -14.82 -13.13
C THR A 220 -20.23 -14.57 -11.61
N LEU A 221 -19.73 -13.41 -11.17
CA LEU A 221 -19.64 -13.05 -9.76
C LEU A 221 -20.56 -11.89 -9.37
N SER A 222 -21.38 -11.38 -10.31
CA SER A 222 -22.14 -10.13 -10.17
C SER A 222 -21.26 -8.98 -9.66
N SER A 223 -20.15 -8.74 -10.35
CA SER A 223 -19.09 -7.84 -9.91
C SER A 223 -19.51 -6.37 -10.00
N ASP A 224 -19.28 -5.62 -8.92
CA ASP A 224 -19.86 -4.31 -8.69
C ASP A 224 -19.10 -3.15 -9.37
N GLY A 225 -17.93 -3.41 -9.93
CA GLY A 225 -17.09 -2.42 -10.61
C GLY A 225 -16.25 -1.57 -9.66
N THR A 226 -16.16 -1.94 -8.39
CA THR A 226 -15.37 -1.20 -7.38
C THR A 226 -14.14 -1.99 -6.94
N PHE A 227 -12.99 -1.33 -6.94
CA PHE A 227 -11.72 -1.99 -6.61
C PHE A 227 -11.68 -2.50 -5.16
N ARG A 228 -11.02 -3.65 -5.01
CA ARG A 228 -10.72 -4.32 -3.74
C ARG A 228 -9.22 -4.53 -3.63
N THR A 229 -8.72 -4.66 -2.41
CA THR A 229 -7.29 -4.96 -2.19
C THR A 229 -7.01 -6.45 -2.35
N SER A 230 -5.76 -6.78 -2.66
CA SER A 230 -5.25 -8.15 -2.67
C SER A 230 -4.97 -8.67 -1.24
N PRO A 231 -4.63 -9.97 -1.09
CA PRO A 231 -4.14 -10.52 0.18
C PRO A 231 -2.95 -9.76 0.78
N ARG A 232 -2.09 -9.14 -0.05
CA ARG A 232 -0.99 -8.28 0.41
C ARG A 232 -1.49 -7.14 1.29
N GLY A 233 -2.53 -6.44 0.85
CA GLY A 233 -3.11 -5.33 1.61
C GLY A 233 -3.85 -5.80 2.86
N TRP A 234 -4.65 -6.87 2.76
CA TRP A 234 -5.34 -7.44 3.94
C TRP A 234 -4.37 -7.95 5.01
N PHE A 235 -3.32 -8.67 4.61
CA PHE A 235 -2.28 -9.15 5.52
C PHE A 235 -1.58 -7.98 6.22
N THR A 236 -1.17 -6.97 5.45
CA THR A 236 -0.49 -5.78 5.97
C THR A 236 -1.37 -5.06 6.98
N PHE A 237 -2.64 -4.81 6.65
CA PHE A 237 -3.60 -4.15 7.52
C PHE A 237 -3.77 -4.91 8.84
N GLY A 238 -4.06 -6.22 8.77
CA GLY A 238 -4.26 -7.04 9.97
C GLY A 238 -3.04 -7.04 10.90
N HIS A 239 -1.84 -7.29 10.36
CA HIS A 239 -0.64 -7.36 11.19
C HIS A 239 -0.23 -6.01 11.76
N ALA A 240 -0.37 -4.91 11.00
CA ALA A 240 -0.06 -3.58 11.52
C ALA A 240 -1.00 -3.18 12.65
N VAL A 241 -2.31 -3.45 12.52
CA VAL A 241 -3.30 -3.18 13.57
C VAL A 241 -3.04 -4.03 14.80
N PHE A 242 -2.85 -5.35 14.64
CA PHE A 242 -2.57 -6.23 15.78
C PHE A 242 -1.25 -5.89 16.46
N ALA A 243 -0.20 -5.54 15.71
CA ALA A 243 1.06 -5.10 16.31
C ALA A 243 0.86 -3.88 17.23
N LEU A 244 0.07 -2.89 16.78
CA LEU A 244 -0.23 -1.71 17.60
C LEU A 244 -1.05 -2.05 18.85
N LEU A 245 -2.01 -2.97 18.76
CA LEU A 245 -2.76 -3.44 19.93
C LEU A 245 -1.89 -4.23 20.90
N PHE A 246 -0.99 -5.07 20.40
CA PHE A 246 -0.06 -5.84 21.22
C PHE A 246 0.97 -4.93 21.90
N PHE A 247 1.39 -3.82 21.28
CA PHE A 247 2.19 -2.81 21.94
C PHE A 247 1.52 -2.31 23.23
N PHE A 248 0.23 -2.00 23.18
CA PHE A 248 -0.52 -1.63 24.39
C PHE A 248 -0.53 -2.76 25.43
N GLY A 249 -0.77 -4.01 25.00
CA GLY A 249 -0.71 -5.18 25.87
C GLY A 249 0.65 -5.34 26.57
N HIS A 250 1.74 -5.07 25.87
CA HIS A 250 3.09 -5.08 26.44
C HIS A 250 3.24 -4.02 27.54
N ILE A 251 2.85 -2.77 27.27
CA ILE A 251 2.93 -1.69 28.26
C ILE A 251 2.07 -1.99 29.48
N TRP A 252 0.86 -2.51 29.27
CA TRP A 252 -0.05 -2.91 30.34
C TRP A 252 0.56 -3.99 31.25
N HIS A 253 0.97 -5.12 30.68
CA HIS A 253 1.52 -6.24 31.47
C HIS A 253 2.90 -5.93 32.06
N GLY A 254 3.72 -5.12 31.36
CA GLY A 254 4.99 -4.63 31.89
C GLY A 254 4.79 -3.75 33.13
N SER A 255 3.82 -2.82 33.07
CA SER A 255 3.48 -1.96 34.21
C SER A 255 2.98 -2.79 35.39
N ARG A 256 2.05 -3.73 35.16
CA ARG A 256 1.54 -4.64 36.20
C ARG A 256 2.61 -5.51 36.83
N THR A 257 3.61 -5.91 36.05
CA THR A 257 4.74 -6.71 36.54
C THR A 257 5.63 -5.89 37.49
N ILE A 258 5.96 -4.66 37.11
CA ILE A 258 6.91 -3.81 37.86
C ILE A 258 6.23 -3.21 39.11
N PHE A 259 5.02 -2.69 38.96
CA PHE A 259 4.22 -2.01 39.98
C PHE A 259 3.19 -2.93 40.65
N ARG A 260 3.54 -4.21 40.81
CA ARG A 260 2.63 -5.21 41.40
C ARG A 260 2.28 -4.89 42.85
N ASP A 261 3.23 -4.34 43.59
CA ASP A 261 3.12 -3.92 44.98
C ASP A 261 2.05 -2.84 45.20
N VAL A 262 1.90 -1.91 44.26
CA VAL A 262 0.93 -0.81 44.35
C VAL A 262 -0.31 -1.01 43.46
N PHE A 263 -0.51 -2.21 42.90
CA PHE A 263 -1.60 -2.45 41.94
C PHE A 263 -3.00 -2.26 42.55
N ALA A 264 -3.16 -2.54 43.86
CA ALA A 264 -4.43 -2.36 44.57
C ALA A 264 -4.56 -1.00 45.27
N GLY A 265 -3.62 -0.08 45.06
CA GLY A 265 -3.52 1.19 45.76
C GLY A 265 -2.11 1.43 46.32
N ILE A 266 -1.80 2.69 46.62
CA ILE A 266 -0.57 3.06 47.32
C ILE A 266 -0.65 2.73 48.81
N ASP A 267 0.49 2.73 49.49
CA ASP A 267 0.57 2.58 50.94
C ASP A 267 -0.27 3.68 51.63
N PRO A 268 -1.29 3.31 52.45
CA PRO A 268 -2.07 4.28 53.22
C PRO A 268 -1.23 5.09 54.21
N GLU A 269 -0.05 4.57 54.61
CA GLU A 269 0.88 5.20 55.54
C GLU A 269 2.07 5.85 54.82
N LEU A 270 1.97 6.14 53.52
CA LEU A 270 3.02 6.81 52.76
C LEU A 270 3.35 8.18 53.38
N SER A 271 4.53 8.30 53.96
CA SER A 271 5.01 9.52 54.63
C SER A 271 5.09 10.71 53.65
N GLU A 272 4.61 11.89 54.07
CA GLU A 272 4.70 13.13 53.28
C GLU A 272 6.14 13.47 52.86
N GLU A 273 7.11 13.11 53.70
CA GLU A 273 8.55 13.27 53.49
C GLU A 273 9.06 12.58 52.22
N GLN A 274 8.42 11.50 51.77
CA GLN A 274 8.80 10.78 50.54
C GLN A 274 8.38 11.49 49.26
N ILE A 275 7.42 12.42 49.36
CA ILE A 275 6.92 13.21 48.22
C ILE A 275 7.28 14.70 48.34
N GLU A 276 7.70 15.18 49.52
CA GLU A 276 8.16 16.55 49.73
C GLU A 276 9.46 16.83 48.96
N TRP A 277 9.48 17.94 48.21
CA TRP A 277 10.66 18.36 47.47
C TRP A 277 11.82 18.68 48.40
N GLY A 278 12.96 18.03 48.15
CA GLY A 278 14.22 18.33 48.85
C GLY A 278 14.32 17.76 50.26
N PHE A 279 13.38 16.90 50.69
CA PHE A 279 13.52 16.17 51.95
C PHE A 279 14.63 15.10 51.84
N TYR A 280 14.59 14.27 50.81
CA TYR A 280 15.67 13.33 50.45
C TYR A 280 16.53 13.88 49.31
N GLN A 281 17.84 13.65 49.36
CA GLN A 281 18.79 13.97 48.30
C GLN A 281 18.53 13.15 47.03
N LYS A 282 18.00 11.94 47.18
CA LYS A 282 17.60 11.06 46.07
C LYS A 282 16.13 10.63 46.24
N LEU A 283 15.32 10.86 45.21
CA LEU A 283 13.89 10.54 45.22
C LEU A 283 13.64 9.05 45.51
N GLY A 284 12.74 8.77 46.44
CA GLY A 284 12.33 7.42 46.84
C GLY A 284 13.35 6.66 47.71
N ASP A 285 14.42 7.31 48.18
CA ASP A 285 15.51 6.67 48.93
C ASP A 285 15.62 7.22 50.36
N LYS A 286 15.01 6.51 51.32
CA LYS A 286 14.99 6.88 52.76
C LYS A 286 16.38 6.95 53.40
N SER A 287 17.41 6.39 52.77
CA SER A 287 18.78 6.42 53.28
C SER A 287 19.54 7.71 52.97
N THR A 288 18.90 8.66 52.28
CA THR A 288 19.54 9.89 51.79
C THR A 288 18.86 11.17 52.28
N PRO A 289 18.69 11.41 53.59
CA PRO A 289 18.11 12.67 54.08
C PRO A 289 18.97 13.87 53.66
N SER A 290 18.31 15.01 53.41
CA SER A 290 19.02 16.27 53.22
C SER A 290 19.43 16.86 54.57
N GLU A 291 20.46 17.70 54.59
CA GLU A 291 20.88 18.44 55.80
C GLU A 291 19.73 19.26 56.43
N ARG A 292 18.76 19.67 55.60
CA ARG A 292 17.58 20.42 56.00
C ARG A 292 16.52 19.56 56.70
N ALA A 293 16.49 18.27 56.39
CA ALA A 293 15.63 17.28 57.05
C ALA A 293 16.23 16.83 58.39
N GLU A 294 17.56 16.68 58.47
CA GLU A 294 18.28 16.33 59.70
C GLU A 294 18.13 17.40 60.80
N GLY A 295 17.97 18.68 60.44
CA GLY A 295 17.71 19.77 61.39
C GLY A 295 16.25 19.92 61.86
N ARG A 296 15.32 19.11 61.36
CA ARG A 296 13.88 19.11 61.75
C ARG A 296 13.48 17.94 62.65
N ALA A 297 14.34 16.93 62.83
CA ALA A 297 14.09 15.74 63.66
C ALA A 297 14.32 15.98 65.16
#